data_AF-A0A661WJF2-F1
#
_entry.id   AF-A0A661WJF2-F1
#
_cell.length_a   1.000
_cell.length_b   1.000
_cell.length_c   1.000
_cell.angle_alpha   90.00
_cell.angle_beta   90.00
_cell.angle_gamma   90.00
#
_symmetry.space_group_name_H-M   'P 1'
#
loop_
_entity.id
_entity.type
_entity.pdbx_description
1 polymer ?
#
loop_
_entity_poly.entity_id
_entity_poly.type
_entity_poly.pdbx_seq_one_letter_code
_entity_poly.pdbx_strand_id
1 'polypeptide(L)'
;MKTFRMFTFVLVIAFVLAACGPAATETPMDEPAVEEAAPTEEAPEEPVATEVPATEEVPAGLTCTEPIKIGLITDATGPLAIYGAHILRSFMLGMEYATGTAGSAGETFDFTATQENTFMLDGCEIQVFVRDDQSNPENTATIARELIDVQNVDLLVGTVSSGATATLQGIALESSVPLIVGPAAANDITGINFNEYTFRVSRNNYQDAINECAYLTKQYETFVQIAPDYAFGRGSAAAFRDACTLDGGEFSADDIFAPADTTDFTPYMEQVLDSGAEAYIVSWAGSGFVPLMQAATDLGVSENMALGATFIDNVLMPIWYGNAVGSTSGILYHYTAPNNEINDFLTAQDKARYSTAPDLFDADGMNAAIMVVESIKAVEGKMDGATLISAMEGMTFEGPKGTIEIRPEDHVALQDMYILKLVDLTATDAAFYEYVETTRPEPPCLLPEELKDRCGALPYGSLSGE
;
A
#
# COMPACT_ATOMS: atom_id res chain seq x y z
N MET A 1 -58.81 -4.03 -2.42
CA MET A 1 -59.60 -3.86 -3.66
C MET A 1 -58.85 -2.90 -4.59
N LYS A 2 -58.46 -3.39 -5.78
CA LYS A 2 -58.07 -2.65 -7.02
C LYS A 2 -56.79 -1.77 -6.99
N THR A 3 -55.87 -1.79 -7.96
CA THR A 3 -55.69 -2.60 -9.19
C THR A 3 -54.25 -2.41 -9.72
N PHE A 4 -53.77 -3.49 -10.33
CA PHE A 4 -52.55 -3.73 -11.09
C PHE A 4 -52.43 -2.90 -12.38
N ARG A 5 -51.21 -2.59 -12.85
CA ARG A 5 -50.86 -2.69 -14.28
C ARG A 5 -49.36 -2.72 -14.57
N MET A 6 -49.00 -3.81 -15.24
CA MET A 6 -47.71 -4.26 -15.75
C MET A 6 -47.67 -3.95 -17.25
N PHE A 7 -46.51 -3.57 -17.80
CA PHE A 7 -46.30 -3.52 -19.26
C PHE A 7 -45.00 -4.24 -19.63
N THR A 8 -45.19 -5.36 -20.30
CA THR A 8 -44.20 -6.16 -21.02
C THR A 8 -44.29 -5.77 -22.50
N PHE A 9 -43.16 -5.68 -23.20
CA PHE A 9 -43.13 -5.72 -24.67
C PHE A 9 -42.10 -6.73 -25.16
N VAL A 10 -42.53 -7.53 -26.13
CA VAL A 10 -41.92 -8.75 -26.65
C VAL A 10 -41.54 -8.49 -28.12
N LEU A 11 -40.28 -8.83 -28.45
CA LEU A 11 -39.78 -9.59 -29.63
C LEU A 11 -40.22 -9.18 -31.04
N VAL A 12 -39.26 -9.07 -31.98
CA VAL A 12 -39.25 -9.83 -33.26
C VAL A 12 -37.81 -10.02 -33.76
N ILE A 13 -37.54 -11.26 -34.17
CA ILE A 13 -36.34 -11.89 -34.74
C ILE A 13 -36.31 -11.73 -36.28
N ALA A 14 -35.13 -11.61 -36.90
CA ALA A 14 -34.87 -12.16 -38.24
C ALA A 14 -33.38 -12.44 -38.50
N PHE A 15 -33.04 -13.73 -38.54
CA PHE A 15 -31.86 -14.34 -39.17
C PHE A 15 -32.00 -14.31 -40.71
N VAL A 16 -30.89 -14.24 -41.48
CA VAL A 16 -30.56 -15.16 -42.60
C VAL A 16 -29.07 -15.03 -42.99
N LEU A 17 -28.50 -16.19 -43.30
CA LEU A 17 -27.13 -16.62 -43.60
C LEU A 17 -26.62 -16.39 -45.04
N ALA A 18 -25.28 -16.41 -45.15
CA ALA A 18 -24.42 -17.07 -46.16
C ALA A 18 -24.21 -16.45 -47.57
N ALA A 19 -22.94 -16.29 -47.98
CA ALA A 19 -22.19 -17.27 -48.80
C ALA A 19 -21.09 -16.66 -49.71
N CYS A 20 -19.89 -17.27 -49.65
CA CYS A 20 -18.94 -17.60 -50.74
C CYS A 20 -18.13 -16.53 -51.54
N GLY A 21 -16.80 -16.65 -51.43
CA GLY A 21 -15.94 -17.18 -52.52
C GLY A 21 -15.04 -16.20 -53.33
N PRO A 22 -13.92 -16.67 -53.94
CA PRO A 22 -12.62 -15.98 -53.88
C PRO A 22 -11.89 -15.65 -55.23
N ALA A 23 -10.68 -15.08 -55.10
CA ALA A 23 -9.42 -15.30 -55.86
C ALA A 23 -8.93 -14.30 -56.93
N ALA A 24 -7.65 -13.91 -56.81
CA ALA A 24 -6.54 -13.92 -57.80
C ALA A 24 -5.43 -12.91 -57.39
N THR A 25 -4.28 -13.30 -56.83
CA THR A 25 -2.96 -13.64 -57.47
C THR A 25 -2.44 -12.68 -58.56
N GLU A 26 -1.29 -12.06 -58.31
CA GLU A 26 -0.16 -11.88 -59.26
C GLU A 26 1.13 -11.47 -58.50
N THR A 27 2.27 -11.97 -58.98
CA THR A 27 3.69 -11.79 -58.57
C THR A 27 4.51 -11.74 -59.87
N PRO A 28 5.85 -11.52 -59.88
CA PRO A 28 6.74 -10.59 -59.16
C PRO A 28 7.58 -9.76 -60.19
N MET A 29 8.56 -8.94 -59.78
CA MET A 29 9.73 -8.64 -60.64
C MET A 29 10.93 -8.08 -59.88
N ASP A 30 12.10 -8.57 -60.32
CA ASP A 30 13.47 -8.44 -59.81
C ASP A 30 14.13 -7.06 -59.89
N GLU A 31 15.20 -6.97 -59.10
CA GLU A 31 16.31 -6.01 -58.98
C GLU A 31 17.08 -5.75 -60.30
N PRO A 32 17.97 -4.72 -60.36
CA PRO A 32 19.39 -5.06 -60.17
C PRO A 32 20.27 -4.00 -59.48
N ALA A 33 21.36 -4.51 -58.92
CA ALA A 33 22.52 -3.84 -58.33
C ALA A 33 23.42 -3.09 -59.33
N VAL A 34 24.25 -2.18 -58.81
CA VAL A 34 25.45 -1.65 -59.52
C VAL A 34 26.64 -1.61 -58.56
N GLU A 35 27.74 -2.18 -59.04
CA GLU A 35 29.05 -2.37 -58.40
C GLU A 35 30.05 -1.27 -58.85
N GLU A 36 30.81 -0.75 -57.88
CA GLU A 36 32.23 -0.39 -57.85
C GLU A 36 32.95 0.40 -58.98
N ALA A 37 33.72 1.42 -58.55
CA ALA A 37 35.00 1.80 -59.16
C ALA A 37 35.93 2.52 -58.16
N ALA A 38 37.18 2.04 -58.06
CA ALA A 38 38.36 2.73 -57.51
C ALA A 38 39.39 2.92 -58.68
N PRO A 39 40.61 3.49 -58.53
CA PRO A 39 41.31 4.00 -57.34
C PRO A 39 42.11 5.32 -57.57
N THR A 40 42.77 5.85 -56.54
CA THR A 40 44.08 6.53 -56.70
C THR A 40 44.91 6.40 -55.41
N GLU A 41 46.20 6.11 -55.59
CA GLU A 41 47.18 5.70 -54.59
C GLU A 41 48.14 6.86 -54.27
N GLU A 42 48.40 7.13 -52.99
CA GLU A 42 49.59 7.84 -52.50
C GLU A 42 50.03 7.20 -51.16
N ALA A 43 51.35 7.07 -50.96
CA ALA A 43 52.00 6.27 -49.91
C ALA A 43 52.52 7.14 -48.72
N PRO A 44 53.26 6.58 -47.74
CA PRO A 44 52.77 6.22 -46.40
C PRO A 44 53.30 7.13 -45.26
N GLU A 45 52.54 7.26 -44.16
CA GLU A 45 53.04 7.76 -42.87
C GLU A 45 52.77 6.75 -41.74
N GLU A 46 53.73 6.69 -40.80
CA GLU A 46 53.88 5.76 -39.67
C GLU A 46 52.78 5.87 -38.59
N PRO A 47 52.63 4.87 -37.68
CA PRO A 47 51.36 4.54 -37.07
C PRO A 47 51.00 5.45 -35.90
N VAL A 48 49.78 5.98 -35.92
CA VAL A 48 49.15 6.54 -34.72
C VAL A 48 48.36 5.42 -34.06
N ALA A 49 48.65 5.17 -32.78
CA ALA A 49 47.96 4.18 -31.97
C ALA A 49 46.44 4.47 -31.97
N THR A 50 45.67 3.61 -32.62
CA THR A 50 44.22 3.59 -32.48
C THR A 50 43.89 2.95 -31.15
N GLU A 51 43.39 3.75 -30.20
CA GLU A 51 42.69 3.22 -29.03
C GLU A 51 41.55 2.33 -29.54
N VAL A 52 41.56 1.08 -29.08
CA VAL A 52 40.42 0.17 -29.23
C VAL A 52 39.24 0.88 -28.55
N PRO A 53 38.09 1.08 -29.23
CA PRO A 53 36.93 1.58 -28.52
C PRO A 53 36.62 0.56 -27.43
N ALA A 54 36.62 1.02 -26.19
CA ALA A 54 36.09 0.23 -25.10
C ALA A 54 34.70 -0.23 -25.53
N THR A 55 34.53 -1.54 -25.70
CA THR A 55 33.22 -2.16 -25.69
C THR A 55 32.54 -1.67 -24.42
N GLU A 56 31.54 -0.80 -24.57
CA GLU A 56 30.57 -0.56 -23.52
C GLU A 56 30.02 -1.94 -23.16
N GLU A 57 30.36 -2.41 -21.96
CA GLU A 57 29.70 -3.56 -21.36
C GLU A 57 28.23 -3.18 -21.24
N VAL A 58 27.42 -3.72 -22.14
CA VAL A 58 25.97 -3.75 -21.98
C VAL A 58 25.74 -4.38 -20.60
N PRO A 59 24.98 -3.74 -19.69
CA PRO A 59 24.70 -4.33 -18.39
C PRO A 59 24.19 -5.75 -18.61
N ALA A 60 24.72 -6.71 -17.86
CA ALA A 60 24.19 -8.06 -17.90
C ALA A 60 22.70 -7.96 -17.53
N GLY A 61 21.80 -8.23 -18.49
CA GLY A 61 20.37 -8.25 -18.23
C GLY A 61 20.03 -9.35 -17.22
N LEU A 62 18.86 -9.24 -16.58
CA LEU A 62 18.36 -10.23 -15.64
C LEU A 62 18.42 -11.65 -16.24
N THR A 63 18.96 -12.62 -15.49
CA THR A 63 19.06 -14.02 -15.94
C THR A 63 18.18 -14.94 -15.09
N CYS A 64 16.88 -14.97 -15.37
CA CYS A 64 15.97 -15.89 -14.67
C CYS A 64 15.85 -17.21 -15.43
N THR A 65 16.23 -18.31 -14.76
CA THR A 65 16.09 -19.68 -15.32
C THR A 65 14.69 -20.25 -15.08
N GLU A 66 14.03 -19.79 -14.02
CA GLU A 66 12.67 -20.15 -13.63
C GLU A 66 11.86 -18.87 -13.36
N PRO A 67 10.52 -18.91 -13.44
CA PRO A 67 9.68 -17.78 -13.06
C PRO A 67 9.90 -17.38 -11.60
N ILE A 68 10.01 -16.08 -11.35
CA ILE A 68 10.01 -15.50 -10.01
C ILE A 68 8.59 -15.52 -9.48
N LYS A 69 8.37 -15.97 -8.25
CA LYS A 69 7.03 -16.20 -7.69
C LYS A 69 6.79 -15.37 -6.45
N ILE A 70 5.72 -14.58 -6.48
CA ILE A 70 5.34 -13.66 -5.41
C ILE A 70 3.98 -14.09 -4.85
N GLY A 71 3.88 -14.25 -3.54
CA GLY A 71 2.62 -14.51 -2.86
C GLY A 71 2.02 -13.24 -2.27
N LEU A 72 0.94 -12.71 -2.84
CA LEU A 72 0.18 -11.58 -2.29
C LEU A 72 -0.98 -12.09 -1.44
N ILE A 73 -0.92 -11.85 -0.14
CA ILE A 73 -1.99 -12.15 0.82
C ILE A 73 -2.68 -10.85 1.22
N THR A 74 -4.00 -10.81 1.10
CA THR A 74 -4.80 -9.62 1.42
C THR A 74 -6.19 -10.02 1.93
N ASP A 75 -6.95 -9.04 2.39
CA ASP A 75 -8.35 -9.21 2.78
C ASP A 75 -9.25 -8.84 1.60
N ALA A 76 -9.76 -9.83 0.86
CA ALA A 76 -10.67 -9.57 -0.26
C ALA A 76 -12.16 -9.66 0.13
N THR A 77 -12.50 -10.43 1.17
CA THR A 77 -13.91 -10.71 1.53
C THR A 77 -14.25 -10.61 3.02
N GLY A 78 -13.28 -10.34 3.86
CA GLY A 78 -13.38 -10.17 5.31
C GLY A 78 -13.70 -8.73 5.75
N PRO A 79 -13.49 -8.41 7.05
CA PRO A 79 -13.91 -7.15 7.65
C PRO A 79 -13.12 -5.92 7.15
N LEU A 80 -11.97 -6.12 6.53
CA LEU A 80 -11.10 -5.07 5.96
C LEU A 80 -11.09 -5.10 4.42
N ALA A 81 -12.09 -5.76 3.79
CA ALA A 81 -12.17 -5.93 2.33
C ALA A 81 -12.10 -4.63 1.53
N ILE A 82 -12.61 -3.52 2.08
CA ILE A 82 -12.47 -2.19 1.47
C ILE A 82 -10.99 -1.83 1.24
N TYR A 83 -10.13 -2.10 2.21
CA TYR A 83 -8.69 -1.79 2.12
C TYR A 83 -7.94 -2.84 1.30
N GLY A 84 -8.32 -4.12 1.37
CA GLY A 84 -7.70 -5.10 0.49
C GLY A 84 -8.00 -4.86 -0.99
N ALA A 85 -9.16 -4.26 -1.32
CA ALA A 85 -9.43 -3.80 -2.69
C ALA A 85 -8.44 -2.70 -3.15
N HIS A 86 -7.93 -1.86 -2.24
CA HIS A 86 -6.92 -0.85 -2.56
C HIS A 86 -5.59 -1.54 -2.88
N ILE A 87 -5.16 -2.47 -2.02
CA ILE A 87 -3.92 -3.24 -2.21
C ILE A 87 -3.98 -4.04 -3.50
N LEU A 88 -5.09 -4.73 -3.78
CA LEU A 88 -5.24 -5.55 -4.98
C LEU A 88 -5.03 -4.75 -6.27
N ARG A 89 -5.74 -3.62 -6.42
CA ARG A 89 -5.64 -2.83 -7.66
C ARG A 89 -4.28 -2.15 -7.77
N SER A 90 -3.83 -1.48 -6.71
CA SER A 90 -2.62 -0.67 -6.75
C SER A 90 -1.35 -1.50 -6.80
N PHE A 91 -1.32 -2.70 -6.21
CA PHE A 91 -0.21 -3.63 -6.37
C PHE A 91 -0.08 -4.07 -7.84
N MET A 92 -1.19 -4.42 -8.51
CA MET A 92 -1.15 -4.83 -9.91
C MET A 92 -0.74 -3.69 -10.84
N LEU A 93 -1.25 -2.47 -10.57
CA LEU A 93 -0.82 -1.26 -11.29
C LEU A 93 0.66 -0.92 -11.02
N GLY A 94 1.13 -1.13 -9.78
CA GLY A 94 2.54 -0.94 -9.42
C GLY A 94 3.46 -1.94 -10.09
N MET A 95 3.05 -3.21 -10.21
CA MET A 95 3.79 -4.22 -10.97
C MET A 95 3.86 -3.84 -12.45
N GLU A 96 2.76 -3.38 -13.05
CA GLU A 96 2.76 -2.88 -14.44
C GLU A 96 3.70 -1.68 -14.60
N TYR A 97 3.62 -0.71 -13.68
CA TYR A 97 4.46 0.49 -13.70
C TYR A 97 5.95 0.12 -13.60
N ALA A 98 6.33 -0.68 -12.61
CA ALA A 98 7.73 -0.97 -12.29
C ALA A 98 8.38 -1.95 -13.28
N THR A 99 7.61 -2.87 -13.85
CA THR A 99 8.08 -3.80 -14.89
C THR A 99 8.00 -3.23 -16.31
N GLY A 100 7.14 -2.22 -16.52
CA GLY A 100 6.85 -1.67 -17.84
C GLY A 100 6.00 -2.60 -18.72
N THR A 101 5.36 -3.63 -18.15
CA THR A 101 4.58 -4.62 -18.89
C THR A 101 3.22 -4.85 -18.28
N ALA A 102 2.19 -5.02 -19.12
CA ALA A 102 0.85 -5.36 -18.65
C ALA A 102 0.80 -6.80 -18.10
N GLY A 103 0.00 -6.99 -17.06
CA GLY A 103 -0.22 -8.31 -16.47
C GLY A 103 -1.09 -9.23 -17.34
N SER A 104 -0.88 -10.54 -17.24
CA SER A 104 -1.66 -11.57 -17.95
C SER A 104 -3.15 -11.60 -17.59
N ALA A 105 -3.55 -11.02 -16.46
CA ALA A 105 -4.94 -10.87 -16.03
C ALA A 105 -5.73 -9.84 -16.87
N GLY A 106 -5.05 -9.05 -17.70
CA GLY A 106 -5.65 -7.97 -18.47
C GLY A 106 -5.56 -6.61 -17.76
N GLU A 107 -6.31 -5.63 -18.27
CA GLU A 107 -6.25 -4.24 -17.77
C GLU A 107 -6.72 -4.11 -16.32
N THR A 108 -7.77 -4.85 -15.94
CA THR A 108 -8.38 -4.83 -14.61
C THR A 108 -8.19 -6.19 -13.94
N PHE A 109 -7.53 -6.21 -12.78
CA PHE A 109 -7.47 -7.40 -11.94
C PHE A 109 -8.77 -7.58 -11.14
N ASP A 110 -9.44 -8.71 -11.32
CA ASP A 110 -10.62 -9.13 -10.56
C ASP A 110 -10.31 -10.44 -9.83
N PHE A 111 -10.14 -10.36 -8.51
CA PHE A 111 -9.82 -11.52 -7.67
C PHE A 111 -10.87 -12.64 -7.75
N THR A 112 -12.12 -12.30 -8.07
CA THR A 112 -13.20 -13.29 -8.20
C THR A 112 -13.12 -14.07 -9.51
N ALA A 113 -12.42 -13.52 -10.52
CA ALA A 113 -12.26 -14.11 -11.84
C ALA A 113 -10.88 -14.76 -12.04
N THR A 114 -9.81 -14.19 -11.47
CA THR A 114 -8.45 -14.71 -11.54
C THR A 114 -7.70 -14.49 -10.23
N GLN A 115 -6.87 -15.46 -9.85
CA GLN A 115 -6.03 -15.41 -8.64
C GLN A 115 -4.54 -15.43 -8.96
N GLU A 116 -4.20 -15.40 -10.25
CA GLU A 116 -2.82 -15.37 -10.74
C GLU A 116 -2.68 -14.25 -11.76
N ASN A 117 -1.56 -13.54 -11.70
CA ASN A 117 -1.21 -12.51 -12.67
C ASN A 117 0.29 -12.56 -12.97
N THR A 118 0.64 -12.61 -14.24
CA THR A 118 2.01 -12.75 -14.70
C THR A 118 2.49 -11.49 -15.40
N PHE A 119 3.67 -11.00 -15.02
CA PHE A 119 4.35 -9.84 -15.58
C PHE A 119 5.71 -10.24 -16.19
N MET A 120 6.27 -9.40 -17.05
CA MET A 120 7.59 -9.62 -17.65
C MET A 120 8.55 -8.49 -17.25
N LEU A 121 9.75 -8.84 -16.81
CA LEU A 121 10.82 -7.91 -16.49
C LEU A 121 12.12 -8.36 -17.17
N ASP A 122 12.57 -7.66 -18.21
CA ASP A 122 13.78 -7.97 -18.97
C ASP A 122 13.93 -9.45 -19.41
N GLY A 123 12.80 -10.07 -19.76
CA GLY A 123 12.75 -11.48 -20.19
C GLY A 123 12.54 -12.49 -19.06
N CYS A 124 12.54 -12.05 -17.80
CA CYS A 124 12.11 -12.82 -16.66
C CYS A 124 10.59 -12.77 -16.49
N GLU A 125 10.00 -13.93 -16.18
CA GLU A 125 8.59 -14.03 -15.81
C GLU A 125 8.42 -13.83 -14.30
N ILE A 126 7.50 -12.95 -13.89
CA ILE A 126 7.11 -12.75 -12.49
C ILE A 126 5.65 -13.17 -12.32
N GLN A 127 5.41 -14.23 -11.55
CA GLN A 127 4.08 -14.77 -11.26
C GLN A 127 3.62 -14.28 -9.88
N VAL A 128 2.49 -13.57 -9.84
CA VAL A 128 1.86 -13.12 -8.60
C VAL A 128 0.67 -14.03 -8.29
N PHE A 129 0.75 -14.75 -7.17
CA PHE A 129 -0.34 -15.57 -6.62
C PHE A 129 -1.08 -14.78 -5.55
N VAL A 130 -2.36 -14.53 -5.76
CA VAL A 130 -3.19 -13.76 -4.84
C VAL A 130 -4.04 -14.70 -3.99
N ARG A 131 -4.11 -14.42 -2.69
CA ARG A 131 -4.91 -15.20 -1.73
C ARG A 131 -5.64 -14.27 -0.74
N ASP A 132 -6.85 -14.68 -0.39
CA ASP A 132 -7.73 -13.96 0.53
C ASP A 132 -7.69 -14.62 1.91
N ASP A 133 -7.11 -13.93 2.89
CA ASP A 133 -7.03 -14.41 4.26
C ASP A 133 -8.23 -14.00 5.13
N GLN A 134 -9.10 -13.12 4.61
CA GLN A 134 -10.26 -12.57 5.31
C GLN A 134 -9.91 -11.90 6.65
N SER A 135 -8.69 -11.35 6.76
CA SER A 135 -8.11 -10.84 8.01
C SER A 135 -8.07 -11.86 9.15
N ASN A 136 -8.10 -13.16 8.84
CA ASN A 136 -8.11 -14.24 9.82
C ASN A 136 -6.71 -14.88 9.97
N PRO A 137 -6.11 -14.87 11.17
CA PRO A 137 -4.79 -15.47 11.40
C PRO A 137 -4.66 -16.96 11.05
N GLU A 138 -5.69 -17.78 11.29
CA GLU A 138 -5.67 -19.22 10.97
C GLU A 138 -5.70 -19.46 9.45
N ASN A 139 -6.53 -18.70 8.74
CA ASN A 139 -6.54 -18.71 7.27
C ASN A 139 -5.20 -18.24 6.71
N THR A 140 -4.66 -17.15 7.26
CA THR A 140 -3.33 -16.62 6.89
C THR A 140 -2.26 -17.70 7.01
N ALA A 141 -2.26 -18.45 8.12
CA ALA A 141 -1.29 -19.51 8.35
C ALA A 141 -1.42 -20.68 7.36
N THR A 142 -2.64 -20.98 6.93
CA THR A 142 -2.92 -22.03 5.93
C THR A 142 -2.47 -21.58 4.54
N ILE A 143 -2.81 -20.34 4.16
CA ILE A 143 -2.48 -19.73 2.88
C ILE A 143 -0.98 -19.55 2.72
N ALA A 144 -0.29 -19.03 3.73
CA ALA A 144 1.15 -18.81 3.69
C ALA A 144 1.90 -20.12 3.44
N ARG A 145 1.50 -21.21 4.12
CA ARG A 145 2.09 -22.54 3.87
C ARG A 145 1.75 -23.08 2.49
N GLU A 146 0.56 -22.84 1.95
CA GLU A 146 0.25 -23.21 0.56
C GLU A 146 1.15 -22.46 -0.44
N LEU A 147 1.30 -21.14 -0.28
CA LEU A 147 2.16 -20.33 -1.13
C LEU A 147 3.62 -20.77 -1.04
N ILE A 148 4.13 -21.04 0.17
CA ILE A 148 5.52 -21.45 0.38
C ILE A 148 5.74 -22.91 -0.07
N ASP A 149 4.97 -23.86 0.44
CA ASP A 149 5.27 -25.29 0.27
C ASP A 149 4.77 -25.85 -1.07
N VAL A 150 3.72 -25.26 -1.64
CA VAL A 150 3.10 -25.73 -2.90
C VAL A 150 3.49 -24.84 -4.06
N GLN A 151 3.28 -23.52 -3.95
CA GLN A 151 3.64 -22.61 -5.05
C GLN A 151 5.14 -22.34 -5.11
N ASN A 152 5.88 -22.55 -4.01
CA ASN A 152 7.30 -22.23 -3.89
C ASN A 152 7.54 -20.75 -4.19
N VAL A 153 6.78 -19.87 -3.53
CA VAL A 153 6.99 -18.42 -3.66
C VAL A 153 8.36 -18.02 -3.11
N ASP A 154 9.02 -17.11 -3.81
CA ASP A 154 10.30 -16.55 -3.43
C ASP A 154 10.16 -15.42 -2.41
N LEU A 155 9.02 -14.72 -2.43
CA LEU A 155 8.74 -13.57 -1.59
C LEU A 155 7.24 -13.49 -1.30
N LEU A 156 6.91 -13.06 -0.08
CA LEU A 156 5.54 -12.79 0.36
C LEU A 156 5.28 -11.28 0.45
N VAL A 157 4.05 -10.89 0.13
CA VAL A 157 3.53 -9.53 0.32
C VAL A 157 2.23 -9.62 1.10
N GLY A 158 2.06 -8.80 2.12
CA GLY A 158 0.82 -8.70 2.89
C GLY A 158 1.02 -8.50 4.40
N THR A 159 -0.03 -8.45 5.19
CA THR A 159 -1.45 -8.39 4.80
C THR A 159 -2.13 -7.20 5.49
N VAL A 160 -3.43 -7.01 5.26
CA VAL A 160 -4.21 -5.86 5.73
C VAL A 160 -4.34 -5.81 7.25
N SER A 161 -4.61 -6.97 7.88
CA SER A 161 -4.74 -7.05 9.34
C SER A 161 -3.37 -7.20 10.00
N SER A 162 -3.08 -6.37 11.00
CA SER A 162 -1.86 -6.50 11.81
C SER A 162 -1.78 -7.80 12.60
N GLY A 163 -2.92 -8.34 13.05
CA GLY A 163 -2.96 -9.63 13.75
C GLY A 163 -2.64 -10.80 12.81
N ALA A 164 -3.19 -10.77 11.59
CA ALA A 164 -2.85 -11.72 10.54
C ALA A 164 -1.37 -11.60 10.12
N THR A 165 -0.87 -10.37 9.99
CA THR A 165 0.53 -10.08 9.66
C THR A 165 1.49 -10.64 10.70
N ALA A 166 1.21 -10.52 12.00
CA ALA A 166 2.05 -11.13 13.03
C ALA A 166 2.17 -12.66 12.87
N THR A 167 1.11 -13.32 12.42
CA THR A 167 1.14 -14.76 12.08
C THR A 167 1.98 -15.03 10.83
N LEU A 168 1.82 -14.20 9.80
CA LEU A 168 2.57 -14.29 8.55
C LEU A 168 4.08 -14.09 8.78
N GLN A 169 4.48 -13.12 9.61
CA GLN A 169 5.88 -12.86 9.98
C GLN A 169 6.56 -14.09 10.58
N GLY A 170 5.88 -14.78 11.50
CA GLY A 170 6.43 -15.98 12.11
C GLY A 170 6.68 -17.10 11.09
N ILE A 171 5.78 -17.26 10.12
CA ILE A 171 5.90 -18.28 9.06
C ILE A 171 6.98 -17.89 8.05
N ALA A 172 7.02 -16.62 7.63
CA ALA A 172 8.05 -16.08 6.75
C ALA A 172 9.46 -16.33 7.32
N LEU A 173 9.64 -16.05 8.62
CA LEU A 173 10.89 -16.33 9.34
C LEU A 173 11.20 -17.84 9.39
N GLU A 174 10.24 -18.68 9.78
CA GLU A 174 10.42 -20.15 9.86
C GLU A 174 10.85 -20.75 8.52
N SER A 175 10.28 -20.26 7.42
CA SER A 175 10.53 -20.74 6.07
C SER A 175 11.67 -20.02 5.36
N SER A 176 12.28 -19.00 5.97
CA SER A 176 13.31 -18.16 5.34
C SER A 176 12.86 -17.52 4.02
N VAL A 177 11.58 -17.13 3.93
CA VAL A 177 10.98 -16.44 2.78
C VAL A 177 10.73 -14.98 3.20
N PRO A 178 11.34 -13.98 2.55
CA PRO A 178 11.15 -12.59 2.91
C PRO A 178 9.68 -12.15 2.78
N LEU A 179 9.28 -11.24 3.66
CA LEU A 179 7.94 -10.66 3.71
C LEU A 179 8.02 -9.13 3.57
N ILE A 180 7.32 -8.59 2.58
CA ILE A 180 7.03 -7.15 2.47
C ILE A 180 5.64 -6.88 3.02
N VAL A 181 5.57 -6.18 4.14
CA VAL A 181 4.34 -5.81 4.80
C VAL A 181 3.75 -4.54 4.20
N GLY A 182 2.50 -4.66 3.78
CA GLY A 182 1.61 -3.54 3.53
C GLY A 182 0.17 -4.04 3.52
N PRO A 183 -0.80 -3.33 4.13
CA PRO A 183 -0.68 -2.04 4.82
C PRO A 183 -0.64 -2.10 6.37
N ALA A 184 -0.49 -3.28 6.98
CA ALA A 184 -0.59 -3.42 8.44
C ALA A 184 0.34 -2.45 9.22
N ALA A 185 -0.26 -1.67 10.13
CA ALA A 185 0.41 -0.54 10.78
C ALA A 185 0.95 -0.81 12.19
N ALA A 186 0.65 -1.96 12.81
CA ALA A 186 1.08 -2.25 14.18
C ALA A 186 2.59 -2.02 14.37
N ASN A 187 2.95 -1.23 15.38
CA ASN A 187 4.33 -0.96 15.77
C ASN A 187 5.14 -2.25 15.98
N ASP A 188 4.52 -3.27 16.57
CA ASP A 188 5.14 -4.56 16.89
C ASP A 188 5.81 -5.21 15.67
N ILE A 189 5.29 -5.02 14.46
CA ILE A 189 5.78 -5.65 13.22
C ILE A 189 7.27 -5.34 12.98
N THR A 190 7.68 -4.10 13.20
CA THR A 190 9.08 -3.65 13.12
C THR A 190 9.62 -3.27 14.51
N GLY A 191 8.96 -3.76 15.56
CA GLY A 191 9.28 -3.50 16.95
C GLY A 191 9.53 -4.81 17.65
N ILE A 192 8.71 -5.14 18.65
CA ILE A 192 8.91 -6.35 19.47
C ILE A 192 8.88 -7.67 18.67
N ASN A 193 8.20 -7.73 17.51
CA ASN A 193 8.17 -8.89 16.62
C ASN A 193 9.18 -8.80 15.45
N PHE A 194 10.08 -7.83 15.50
CA PHE A 194 11.08 -7.63 14.46
C PHE A 194 11.88 -8.90 14.19
N ASN A 195 12.09 -9.18 12.91
CA ASN A 195 13.01 -10.19 12.42
C ASN A 195 13.55 -9.75 11.06
N GLU A 196 14.73 -10.25 10.69
CA GLU A 196 15.45 -9.83 9.48
C GLU A 196 14.72 -10.14 8.16
N TYR A 197 13.77 -11.08 8.17
CA TYR A 197 13.00 -11.46 6.98
C TYR A 197 11.80 -10.54 6.72
N THR A 198 11.45 -9.65 7.65
CA THR A 198 10.31 -8.74 7.47
C THR A 198 10.75 -7.33 7.16
N PHE A 199 10.17 -6.77 6.10
CA PHE A 199 10.27 -5.37 5.72
C PHE A 199 8.87 -4.77 5.66
N ARG A 200 8.72 -3.47 5.90
CA ARG A 200 7.42 -2.80 5.81
C ARG A 200 7.50 -1.59 4.89
N VAL A 201 6.62 -1.53 3.90
CA VAL A 201 6.50 -0.39 2.95
C VAL A 201 5.43 0.62 3.36
N SER A 202 4.49 0.20 4.21
CA SER A 202 3.46 1.08 4.76
C SER A 202 3.94 1.82 6.01
N ARG A 203 3.23 2.89 6.35
CA ARG A 203 3.41 3.59 7.63
C ARG A 203 3.10 2.71 8.85
N ASN A 204 3.54 3.15 10.02
CA ASN A 204 3.24 2.53 11.32
C ASN A 204 2.41 3.45 12.23
N ASN A 205 1.98 2.92 13.38
CA ASN A 205 1.18 3.68 14.33
C ASN A 205 1.87 4.97 14.82
N TYR A 206 3.19 4.96 15.02
CA TYR A 206 3.93 6.18 15.37
C TYR A 206 3.91 7.23 14.28
N GLN A 207 4.03 6.83 13.01
CA GLN A 207 3.96 7.77 11.90
C GLN A 207 2.58 8.42 11.81
N ASP A 208 1.50 7.63 12.00
CA ASP A 208 0.13 8.16 12.12
C ASP A 208 0.02 9.15 13.30
N ALA A 209 0.49 8.76 14.49
CA ALA A 209 0.42 9.56 15.70
C ALA A 209 1.25 10.87 15.61
N ILE A 210 2.50 10.81 15.13
CA ILE A 210 3.35 12.00 14.93
C ILE A 210 2.67 12.96 13.96
N ASN A 211 2.15 12.46 12.84
CA ASN A 211 1.51 13.30 11.83
C ASN A 211 0.26 14.00 12.39
N GLU A 212 -0.58 13.28 13.12
CA GLU A 212 -1.83 13.83 13.65
C GLU A 212 -1.61 14.74 14.87
N CYS A 213 -0.81 14.31 15.84
CA CYS A 213 -0.55 15.07 17.07
C CYS A 213 0.13 16.41 16.79
N ALA A 214 0.90 16.54 15.69
CA ALA A 214 1.50 17.80 15.25
C ALA A 214 0.48 18.93 15.02
N TYR A 215 -0.80 18.61 14.81
CA TYR A 215 -1.87 19.59 14.67
C TYR A 215 -2.92 19.49 15.76
N LEU A 216 -3.23 18.28 16.23
CA LEU A 216 -4.26 18.05 17.23
C LEU A 216 -3.95 18.79 18.55
N THR A 217 -2.69 18.76 19.01
CA THR A 217 -2.23 19.43 20.24
C THR A 217 -2.17 20.95 20.14
N LYS A 218 -2.24 21.51 18.93
CA LYS A 218 -2.38 22.96 18.71
C LYS A 218 -3.83 23.43 18.88
N GLN A 219 -4.79 22.51 18.85
CA GLN A 219 -6.22 22.80 18.92
C GLN A 219 -6.83 22.45 20.28
N TYR A 220 -6.35 21.37 20.88
CA TYR A 220 -6.90 20.81 22.11
C TYR A 220 -5.76 20.48 23.07
N GLU A 221 -6.02 20.68 24.37
CA GLU A 221 -5.06 20.41 25.44
C GLU A 221 -5.29 19.03 26.07
N THR A 222 -6.55 18.54 26.06
CA THR A 222 -6.91 17.29 26.75
C THR A 222 -7.58 16.26 25.85
N PHE A 223 -7.19 15.00 26.02
CA PHE A 223 -7.55 13.88 25.16
C PHE A 223 -8.08 12.68 25.95
N VAL A 224 -8.96 11.91 25.31
CA VAL A 224 -9.22 10.50 25.62
C VAL A 224 -9.11 9.73 24.32
N GLN A 225 -8.86 8.43 24.35
CA GLN A 225 -8.76 7.64 23.13
C GLN A 225 -9.49 6.32 23.19
N ILE A 226 -10.01 5.91 22.03
CA ILE A 226 -10.65 4.63 21.80
C ILE A 226 -10.00 3.89 20.64
N ALA A 227 -9.72 2.60 20.84
CA ALA A 227 -9.07 1.75 19.87
C ALA A 227 -9.55 0.28 19.97
N PRO A 228 -9.39 -0.54 18.92
CA PRO A 228 -9.72 -1.95 18.97
C PRO A 228 -8.71 -2.74 19.81
N ASP A 229 -9.17 -3.74 20.56
CA ASP A 229 -8.37 -4.55 21.46
C ASP A 229 -7.54 -5.63 20.73
N TYR A 230 -6.59 -5.18 19.91
CA TYR A 230 -5.57 -6.01 19.29
C TYR A 230 -4.33 -5.18 18.93
N ALA A 231 -3.32 -5.80 18.31
CA ALA A 231 -2.01 -5.20 18.04
C ALA A 231 -2.06 -3.80 17.40
N PHE A 232 -2.92 -3.59 16.40
CA PHE A 232 -3.07 -2.26 15.77
C PHE A 232 -3.58 -1.21 16.76
N GLY A 233 -4.68 -1.47 17.47
CA GLY A 233 -5.29 -0.47 18.33
C GLY A 233 -4.47 -0.19 19.59
N ARG A 234 -3.84 -1.21 20.17
CA ARG A 234 -2.92 -1.04 21.30
C ARG A 234 -1.66 -0.27 20.89
N GLY A 235 -1.11 -0.58 19.71
CA GLY A 235 0.02 0.16 19.14
C GLY A 235 -0.32 1.62 18.84
N SER A 236 -1.50 1.89 18.28
CA SER A 236 -2.02 3.26 18.09
C SER A 236 -2.16 3.99 19.41
N ALA A 237 -2.85 3.42 20.40
CA ALA A 237 -3.05 4.06 21.70
C ALA A 237 -1.71 4.45 22.37
N ALA A 238 -0.73 3.55 22.34
CA ALA A 238 0.61 3.84 22.86
C ALA A 238 1.29 4.99 22.08
N ALA A 239 1.25 4.96 20.75
CA ALA A 239 1.88 5.95 19.90
C ALA A 239 1.24 7.35 20.03
N PHE A 240 -0.09 7.44 20.04
CA PHE A 240 -0.82 8.70 20.24
C PHE A 240 -0.55 9.27 21.63
N ARG A 241 -0.53 8.42 22.65
CA ARG A 241 -0.19 8.84 24.01
C ARG A 241 1.20 9.44 24.08
N ASP A 242 2.19 8.80 23.47
CA ASP A 242 3.57 9.31 23.42
C ASP A 242 3.65 10.62 22.62
N ALA A 243 3.22 10.62 21.35
CA ALA A 243 3.33 11.76 20.45
C ALA A 243 2.57 13.00 20.95
N CYS A 244 1.31 12.85 21.36
CA CYS A 244 0.53 13.99 21.83
C CYS A 244 1.04 14.49 23.18
N THR A 245 1.54 13.63 24.07
CA THR A 245 2.15 14.09 25.34
C THR A 245 3.45 14.86 25.08
N LEU A 246 4.28 14.38 24.16
CA LEU A 246 5.50 15.07 23.75
C LEU A 246 5.22 16.48 23.21
N ASP A 247 4.11 16.62 22.47
CA ASP A 247 3.65 17.90 21.92
C ASP A 247 2.84 18.75 22.93
N GLY A 248 2.72 18.31 24.19
CA GLY A 248 2.11 19.09 25.29
C GLY A 248 0.64 18.79 25.59
N GLY A 249 0.06 17.77 24.97
CA GLY A 249 -1.27 17.26 25.29
C GLY A 249 -1.31 16.42 26.57
N GLU A 250 -2.47 16.36 27.22
CA GLU A 250 -2.72 15.53 28.40
C GLU A 250 -3.86 14.53 28.15
N PHE A 251 -3.75 13.30 28.65
CA PHE A 251 -4.82 12.31 28.54
C PHE A 251 -5.64 12.26 29.84
N SER A 252 -6.91 12.64 29.77
CA SER A 252 -7.81 12.76 30.92
C SER A 252 -8.27 11.42 31.49
N ALA A 253 -8.08 10.32 30.74
CA ALA A 253 -8.47 8.98 31.15
C ALA A 253 -7.49 7.91 30.61
N ASP A 254 -7.66 6.71 31.14
CA ASP A 254 -7.03 5.50 30.60
C ASP A 254 -7.56 5.19 29.18
N ASP A 255 -6.78 4.43 28.41
CA ASP A 255 -7.13 4.04 27.05
C ASP A 255 -8.37 3.13 27.04
N ILE A 256 -9.33 3.43 26.17
CA ILE A 256 -10.55 2.65 26.01
C ILE A 256 -10.33 1.63 24.88
N PHE A 257 -10.39 0.35 25.22
CA PHE A 257 -10.29 -0.73 24.25
C PHE A 257 -11.61 -1.48 24.08
N ALA A 258 -12.03 -1.68 22.83
CA ALA A 258 -13.21 -2.47 22.49
C ALA A 258 -12.82 -3.66 21.59
N PRO A 259 -13.47 -4.84 21.71
CA PRO A 259 -13.26 -5.94 20.77
C PRO A 259 -13.42 -5.50 19.31
N ALA A 260 -12.59 -6.04 18.41
CA ALA A 260 -12.59 -5.63 17.00
C ALA A 260 -13.94 -5.90 16.28
N ASP A 261 -14.73 -6.86 16.76
CA ASP A 261 -16.07 -7.21 16.27
C ASP A 261 -17.20 -6.48 17.02
N THR A 262 -16.87 -5.45 17.81
CA THR A 262 -17.87 -4.63 18.52
C THR A 262 -18.83 -3.98 17.52
N THR A 263 -20.13 -4.10 17.83
CA THR A 263 -21.22 -3.49 17.05
C THR A 263 -22.08 -2.54 17.88
N ASP A 264 -22.01 -2.62 19.20
CA ASP A 264 -22.63 -1.68 20.13
C ASP A 264 -21.55 -0.90 20.87
N PHE A 265 -21.37 0.36 20.48
CA PHE A 265 -20.35 1.25 21.05
C PHE A 265 -20.87 2.12 22.20
N THR A 266 -22.15 2.01 22.56
CA THR A 266 -22.79 2.80 23.63
C THR A 266 -21.96 2.85 24.93
N PRO A 267 -21.55 1.72 25.55
CA PRO A 267 -20.81 1.77 26.82
C PRO A 267 -19.40 2.37 26.69
N TYR A 268 -18.81 2.36 25.49
CA TYR A 268 -17.50 2.98 25.26
C TYR A 268 -17.65 4.48 25.04
N MET A 269 -18.73 4.93 24.39
CA MET A 269 -19.04 6.36 24.24
C MET A 269 -19.41 7.02 25.57
N GLU A 270 -20.05 6.29 26.49
CA GLU A 270 -20.26 6.74 27.87
C GLU A 270 -18.92 7.00 28.59
N GLN A 271 -17.95 6.08 28.46
CA GLN A 271 -16.60 6.27 29.02
C GLN A 271 -15.87 7.46 28.37
N VAL A 272 -16.02 7.65 27.06
CA VAL A 272 -15.47 8.83 26.35
C VAL A 272 -16.04 10.13 26.91
N LEU A 273 -17.37 10.22 27.12
CA LEU A 273 -18.00 11.41 27.73
C LEU A 273 -17.56 11.63 29.18
N ASP A 274 -17.51 10.58 29.97
CA ASP A 274 -17.13 10.64 31.39
C ASP A 274 -15.68 11.09 31.59
N SER A 275 -14.82 10.98 30.56
CA SER A 275 -13.44 11.48 30.60
C SER A 275 -13.36 13.01 30.75
N GLY A 276 -14.36 13.75 30.25
CA GLY A 276 -14.36 15.21 30.23
C GLY A 276 -13.27 15.85 29.36
N ALA A 277 -12.62 15.10 28.48
CA ALA A 277 -11.61 15.63 27.56
C ALA A 277 -12.21 16.58 26.50
N GLU A 278 -11.37 17.44 25.92
CA GLU A 278 -11.77 18.34 24.83
C GLU A 278 -11.95 17.58 23.51
N ALA A 279 -11.07 16.60 23.26
CA ALA A 279 -11.11 15.77 22.06
C ALA A 279 -11.02 14.27 22.39
N TYR A 280 -11.64 13.45 21.55
CA TYR A 280 -11.54 12.00 21.62
C TYR A 280 -10.83 11.48 20.37
N ILE A 281 -9.73 10.77 20.58
CA ILE A 281 -8.93 10.17 19.51
C ILE A 281 -9.53 8.81 19.13
N VAL A 282 -9.77 8.60 17.84
CA VAL A 282 -10.33 7.34 17.32
C VAL A 282 -9.32 6.66 16.43
N SER A 283 -8.82 5.51 16.88
CA SER A 283 -8.01 4.60 16.06
C SER A 283 -8.85 3.40 15.68
N TRP A 284 -9.57 3.45 14.56
CA TRP A 284 -10.42 2.33 14.12
C TRP A 284 -10.42 2.15 12.60
N ALA A 285 -10.42 0.90 12.15
CA ALA A 285 -10.37 0.55 10.73
C ALA A 285 -11.50 -0.45 10.40
N GLY A 286 -12.05 -0.34 9.20
CA GLY A 286 -13.04 -1.29 8.67
C GLY A 286 -14.43 -1.19 9.29
N SER A 287 -15.15 -2.31 9.29
CA SER A 287 -16.60 -2.36 9.51
C SER A 287 -17.10 -1.80 10.85
N GLY A 288 -16.27 -1.78 11.89
CA GLY A 288 -16.65 -1.24 13.21
C GLY A 288 -16.66 0.29 13.29
N PHE A 289 -16.10 1.00 12.31
CA PHE A 289 -16.04 2.46 12.33
C PHE A 289 -17.43 3.12 12.27
N VAL A 290 -18.30 2.61 11.39
CA VAL A 290 -19.67 3.12 11.20
C VAL A 290 -20.50 3.03 12.49
N PRO A 291 -20.65 1.87 13.16
CA PRO A 291 -21.39 1.79 14.41
C PRO A 291 -20.74 2.60 15.56
N LEU A 292 -19.42 2.76 15.58
CA LEU A 292 -18.72 3.63 16.53
C LEU A 292 -19.17 5.09 16.35
N MET A 293 -19.11 5.61 15.13
CA MET A 293 -19.50 7.00 14.84
C MET A 293 -21.01 7.24 15.03
N GLN A 294 -21.84 6.24 14.76
CA GLN A 294 -23.28 6.31 15.04
C GLN A 294 -23.54 6.44 16.54
N ALA A 295 -22.89 5.61 17.37
CA ALA A 295 -23.01 5.73 18.83
C ALA A 295 -22.48 7.07 19.34
N ALA A 296 -21.34 7.55 18.81
CA ALA A 296 -20.80 8.87 19.16
C ALA A 296 -21.81 9.99 18.87
N THR A 297 -22.51 9.90 17.76
CA THR A 297 -23.57 10.86 17.39
C THR A 297 -24.80 10.73 18.29
N ASP A 298 -25.30 9.50 18.50
CA ASP A 298 -26.54 9.24 19.25
C ASP A 298 -26.42 9.61 20.74
N LEU A 299 -25.23 9.44 21.33
CA LEU A 299 -24.94 9.84 22.71
C LEU A 299 -24.51 11.32 22.84
N GLY A 300 -24.39 12.05 21.73
CA GLY A 300 -23.97 13.46 21.73
C GLY A 300 -22.47 13.67 21.97
N VAL A 301 -21.62 12.64 21.84
CA VAL A 301 -20.16 12.77 21.93
C VAL A 301 -19.65 13.78 20.91
N SER A 302 -20.06 13.63 19.65
CA SER A 302 -19.67 14.51 18.54
C SER A 302 -20.20 15.95 18.68
N GLU A 303 -21.15 16.20 19.59
CA GLU A 303 -21.66 17.54 19.90
C GLU A 303 -20.88 18.20 21.04
N ASN A 304 -20.34 17.41 21.97
CA ASN A 304 -19.69 17.88 23.20
C ASN A 304 -18.17 17.83 23.15
N MET A 305 -17.58 17.00 22.29
CA MET A 305 -16.15 16.77 22.17
C MET A 305 -15.73 16.80 20.70
N ALA A 306 -14.50 17.26 20.43
CA ALA A 306 -13.94 17.22 19.09
C ALA A 306 -13.46 15.81 18.71
N LEU A 307 -13.71 15.41 17.47
CA LEU A 307 -13.13 14.18 16.92
C LEU A 307 -11.65 14.43 16.56
N GLY A 308 -10.75 13.80 17.31
CA GLY A 308 -9.31 13.74 17.00
C GLY A 308 -9.02 12.50 16.15
N ALA A 309 -9.46 12.50 14.90
CA ALA A 309 -9.13 11.41 13.99
C ALA A 309 -8.44 11.95 12.74
N THR A 310 -7.45 11.17 12.25
CA THR A 310 -6.96 11.29 10.88
C THR A 310 -8.15 11.25 9.91
N PHE A 311 -8.05 11.96 8.79
CA PHE A 311 -9.02 11.77 7.72
C PHE A 311 -9.01 10.32 7.23
N ILE A 312 -10.21 9.82 6.95
CA ILE A 312 -10.48 8.41 6.66
C ILE A 312 -10.72 8.18 5.16
N ASP A 313 -11.13 6.96 4.80
CA ASP A 313 -11.38 6.56 3.42
C ASP A 313 -12.45 7.41 2.71
N ASN A 314 -12.30 7.49 1.40
CA ASN A 314 -13.11 8.36 0.53
C ASN A 314 -14.61 8.05 0.58
N VAL A 315 -14.98 6.80 0.91
CA VAL A 315 -16.38 6.35 0.97
C VAL A 315 -17.06 6.86 2.24
N LEU A 316 -16.37 6.81 3.38
CA LEU A 316 -16.92 7.18 4.67
C LEU A 316 -16.82 8.68 4.98
N MET A 317 -15.90 9.41 4.34
CA MET A 317 -15.74 10.86 4.53
C MET A 317 -17.05 11.65 4.33
N PRO A 318 -17.80 11.54 3.21
CA PRO A 318 -19.06 12.29 3.03
C PRO A 318 -20.18 11.93 4.03
N ILE A 319 -20.09 10.77 4.69
CA ILE A 319 -21.11 10.28 5.61
C ILE A 319 -20.92 10.89 7.00
N TRP A 320 -19.67 10.97 7.48
CA TRP A 320 -19.39 11.27 8.89
C TRP A 320 -18.71 12.62 9.12
N TYR A 321 -18.09 13.23 8.10
CA TYR A 321 -17.27 14.43 8.26
C TYR A 321 -17.96 15.74 7.85
N GLY A 322 -19.29 15.74 7.65
CA GLY A 322 -20.05 16.93 7.25
C GLY A 322 -19.82 18.14 8.17
N ASN A 323 -19.75 17.92 9.48
CA ASN A 323 -19.51 18.98 10.47
C ASN A 323 -18.03 19.36 10.62
N ALA A 324 -17.12 18.60 10.01
CA ALA A 324 -15.69 18.85 10.02
C ALA A 324 -15.23 19.66 8.79
N VAL A 325 -16.12 20.01 7.85
CA VAL A 325 -15.73 20.84 6.70
C VAL A 325 -15.13 22.16 7.18
N GLY A 326 -13.94 22.47 6.69
CA GLY A 326 -13.10 23.59 7.10
C GLY A 326 -12.00 23.21 8.10
N SER A 327 -12.04 22.03 8.70
CA SER A 327 -11.00 21.52 9.59
C SER A 327 -9.73 21.16 8.82
N THR A 328 -8.62 21.14 9.54
CA THR A 328 -7.31 20.69 9.04
C THR A 328 -6.87 19.53 9.90
N SER A 329 -6.42 18.44 9.29
CA SER A 329 -6.00 17.22 9.99
C SER A 329 -5.00 16.44 9.15
N GLY A 330 -4.36 15.45 9.78
CA GLY A 330 -3.47 14.51 9.12
C GLY A 330 -4.21 13.48 8.28
N ILE A 331 -3.60 13.08 7.18
CA ILE A 331 -3.96 11.90 6.39
C ILE A 331 -2.68 11.23 5.91
N LEU A 332 -2.68 9.91 5.89
CA LEU A 332 -1.51 9.15 5.44
C LEU A 332 -1.23 9.30 3.94
N TYR A 333 -2.29 9.43 3.14
CA TYR A 333 -2.23 9.59 1.69
C TYR A 333 -3.60 10.04 1.18
N HIS A 334 -3.60 11.03 0.30
CA HIS A 334 -4.71 11.31 -0.59
C HIS A 334 -4.11 11.68 -1.95
N TYR A 335 -4.69 11.17 -3.03
CA TYR A 335 -4.11 11.29 -4.37
C TYR A 335 -3.90 12.75 -4.85
N THR A 336 -4.57 13.73 -4.22
CA THR A 336 -4.40 15.16 -4.54
C THR A 336 -3.22 15.83 -3.84
N ALA A 337 -2.56 15.15 -2.90
CA ALA A 337 -1.49 15.75 -2.10
C ALA A 337 -0.09 15.56 -2.73
N PRO A 338 0.34 14.35 -3.13
CA PRO A 338 1.59 14.19 -3.85
C PRO A 338 1.52 14.76 -5.27
N ASN A 339 2.65 15.27 -5.75
CA ASN A 339 2.80 15.82 -7.10
C ASN A 339 4.02 15.18 -7.78
N ASN A 340 3.85 13.97 -8.31
CA ASN A 340 4.88 13.21 -9.00
C ASN A 340 4.24 12.25 -10.04
N GLU A 341 5.05 11.79 -11.00
CA GLU A 341 4.58 10.98 -12.13
C GLU A 341 4.01 9.61 -11.71
N ILE A 342 4.46 9.06 -10.58
CA ILE A 342 3.99 7.76 -10.08
C ILE A 342 2.57 7.89 -9.51
N ASN A 343 2.32 8.97 -8.76
CA ASN A 343 0.99 9.32 -8.27
C ASN A 343 0.03 9.66 -9.41
N ASP A 344 0.52 10.38 -10.43
CA ASP A 344 -0.26 10.70 -11.63
C ASP A 344 -0.65 9.43 -12.39
N PHE A 345 0.28 8.48 -12.53
CA PHE A 345 0.00 7.16 -13.11
C PHE A 345 -1.07 6.41 -12.31
N LEU A 346 -0.88 6.27 -11.00
CA LEU A 346 -1.84 5.58 -10.12
C LEU A 346 -3.24 6.20 -10.24
N THR A 347 -3.32 7.53 -10.13
CA THR A 347 -4.58 8.28 -10.25
C THR A 347 -5.25 8.08 -11.61
N ALA A 348 -4.49 8.15 -12.70
CA ALA A 348 -5.03 7.98 -14.04
C ALA A 348 -5.55 6.55 -14.27
N GLN A 349 -4.79 5.53 -13.83
CA GLN A 349 -5.15 4.13 -14.06
C GLN A 349 -6.32 3.68 -13.17
N ASP A 350 -6.37 4.10 -11.90
CA ASP A 350 -7.53 3.80 -11.03
C ASP A 350 -8.82 4.38 -11.60
N LYS A 351 -8.79 5.62 -12.08
CA LYS A 351 -9.96 6.24 -12.72
C LYS A 351 -10.36 5.51 -13.99
N ALA A 352 -9.39 5.18 -14.86
CA ALA A 352 -9.66 4.57 -16.15
C ALA A 352 -10.17 3.12 -16.03
N ARG A 353 -9.59 2.33 -15.12
CA ARG A 353 -9.80 0.86 -15.07
C ARG A 353 -10.73 0.41 -13.96
N TYR A 354 -10.86 1.21 -12.90
CA TYR A 354 -11.63 0.87 -11.70
C TYR A 354 -12.73 1.90 -11.38
N SER A 355 -12.81 3.00 -12.14
CA SER A 355 -13.81 4.07 -11.94
C SER A 355 -13.81 4.65 -10.51
N THR A 356 -12.63 4.68 -9.88
CA THR A 356 -12.42 5.25 -8.55
C THR A 356 -11.17 6.13 -8.56
N ALA A 357 -11.07 7.06 -7.62
CA ALA A 357 -9.80 7.68 -7.30
C ALA A 357 -9.01 6.77 -6.34
N PRO A 358 -7.67 6.86 -6.32
CA PRO A 358 -6.87 6.23 -5.29
C PRO A 358 -7.23 6.78 -3.91
N ASP A 359 -7.10 5.94 -2.91
CA ASP A 359 -7.46 6.17 -1.53
C ASP A 359 -6.32 5.68 -0.62
N LEU A 360 -6.46 5.82 0.70
CA LEU A 360 -5.44 5.64 1.74
C LEU A 360 -4.34 4.63 1.35
N PHE A 361 -4.72 3.37 1.16
CA PHE A 361 -3.81 2.24 1.00
C PHE A 361 -3.35 1.95 -0.43
N ASP A 362 -3.82 2.69 -1.44
CA ASP A 362 -3.36 2.48 -2.82
C ASP A 362 -1.88 2.83 -2.99
N ALA A 363 -1.42 3.88 -2.29
CA ALA A 363 0.01 4.19 -2.28
C ALA A 363 0.84 3.04 -1.68
N ASP A 364 0.33 2.37 -0.63
CA ASP A 364 1.03 1.26 0.02
C ASP A 364 1.10 0.03 -0.89
N GLY A 365 0.01 -0.30 -1.60
CA GLY A 365 0.02 -1.44 -2.54
C GLY A 365 0.95 -1.20 -3.73
N MET A 366 0.96 0.01 -4.28
CA MET A 366 1.91 0.36 -5.36
C MET A 366 3.36 0.37 -4.86
N ASN A 367 3.63 0.90 -3.66
CA ASN A 367 4.96 0.85 -3.04
C ASN A 367 5.45 -0.59 -2.83
N ALA A 368 4.57 -1.49 -2.38
CA ALA A 368 4.92 -2.91 -2.23
C ALA A 368 5.37 -3.52 -3.56
N ALA A 369 4.63 -3.26 -4.64
CA ALA A 369 4.97 -3.77 -5.96
C ALA A 369 6.28 -3.17 -6.51
N ILE A 370 6.50 -1.87 -6.34
CA ILE A 370 7.76 -1.22 -6.73
C ILE A 370 8.91 -1.83 -5.95
N MET A 371 8.80 -1.97 -4.63
CA MET A 371 9.85 -2.58 -3.81
C MET A 371 10.15 -4.02 -4.23
N VAL A 372 9.13 -4.83 -4.57
CA VAL A 372 9.34 -6.18 -5.13
C VAL A 372 10.20 -6.12 -6.40
N VAL A 373 9.84 -5.27 -7.35
CA VAL A 373 10.54 -5.17 -8.64
C VAL A 373 11.95 -4.59 -8.48
N GLU A 374 12.14 -3.57 -7.64
CA GLU A 374 13.45 -3.01 -7.35
C GLU A 374 14.34 -4.02 -6.61
N SER A 375 13.77 -4.85 -5.73
CA SER A 375 14.51 -5.95 -5.10
C SER A 375 14.98 -6.98 -6.12
N ILE A 376 14.10 -7.39 -7.05
CA ILE A 376 14.44 -8.32 -8.14
C ILE A 376 15.59 -7.77 -8.99
N LYS A 377 15.53 -6.49 -9.36
CA LYS A 377 16.60 -5.81 -10.12
C LYS A 377 17.90 -5.78 -9.32
N ALA A 378 17.85 -5.40 -8.04
CA ALA A 378 19.02 -5.27 -7.19
C ALA A 378 19.77 -6.60 -6.96
N VAL A 379 19.05 -7.72 -6.96
CA VAL A 379 19.64 -9.06 -6.81
C VAL A 379 19.89 -9.77 -8.14
N GLU A 380 19.69 -9.09 -9.27
CA GLU A 380 19.83 -9.66 -10.62
C GLU A 380 19.03 -10.97 -10.79
N GLY A 381 17.85 -11.04 -10.17
CA GLY A 381 16.96 -12.22 -10.20
C GLY A 381 17.38 -13.39 -9.29
N LYS A 382 18.41 -13.21 -8.45
CA LYS A 382 18.81 -14.19 -7.45
C LYS A 382 17.91 -14.11 -6.20
N MET A 383 16.82 -14.86 -6.23
CA MET A 383 15.71 -14.73 -5.28
C MET A 383 15.86 -15.48 -3.94
N ASP A 384 17.06 -15.89 -3.51
CA ASP A 384 17.19 -16.46 -2.17
C ASP A 384 17.03 -15.39 -1.07
N GLY A 385 16.42 -15.79 0.05
CA GLY A 385 16.01 -14.86 1.10
C GLY A 385 17.14 -14.00 1.66
N ALA A 386 18.34 -14.56 1.85
CA ALA A 386 19.47 -13.80 2.39
C ALA A 386 19.96 -12.70 1.42
N THR A 387 19.96 -13.00 0.12
CA THR A 387 20.32 -12.02 -0.92
C THR A 387 19.26 -10.91 -1.00
N LEU A 388 17.97 -11.25 -0.93
CA LEU A 388 16.88 -10.28 -0.92
C LEU A 388 16.90 -9.37 0.33
N ILE A 389 17.09 -9.93 1.53
CA ILE A 389 17.22 -9.15 2.77
C ILE A 389 18.34 -8.11 2.62
N SER A 390 19.51 -8.55 2.16
CA SER A 390 20.68 -7.68 1.99
C SER A 390 20.44 -6.55 0.98
N ALA A 391 19.59 -6.79 -0.03
CA ALA A 391 19.24 -5.79 -1.03
C ALA A 391 18.18 -4.80 -0.54
N MET A 392 17.23 -5.26 0.29
CA MET A 392 16.13 -4.45 0.81
C MET A 392 16.55 -3.55 1.99
N GLU A 393 17.54 -3.95 2.79
CA GLU A 393 18.04 -3.15 3.91
C GLU A 393 18.73 -1.86 3.41
N GLY A 394 18.19 -0.69 3.78
CA GLY A 394 18.67 0.60 3.27
C GLY A 394 18.19 0.94 1.86
N MET A 395 17.29 0.15 1.27
CA MET A 395 16.75 0.41 -0.06
C MET A 395 16.01 1.75 -0.11
N THR A 396 16.25 2.51 -1.18
CA THR A 396 15.51 3.73 -1.48
C THR A 396 14.89 3.62 -2.88
N PHE A 397 13.62 3.98 -3.01
CA PHE A 397 12.91 3.99 -4.29
C PHE A 397 11.86 5.11 -4.33
N GLU A 398 11.43 5.50 -5.54
CA GLU A 398 10.35 6.46 -5.73
C GLU A 398 9.00 5.73 -5.79
N GLY A 399 8.00 6.24 -5.07
CA GLY A 399 6.63 5.75 -5.09
C GLY A 399 5.61 6.88 -5.25
N PRO A 400 4.29 6.60 -5.11
CA PRO A 400 3.25 7.63 -5.22
C PRO A 400 3.42 8.76 -4.21
N LYS A 401 4.10 8.50 -3.09
CA LYS A 401 4.36 9.48 -2.03
C LYS A 401 5.76 10.12 -2.12
N GLY A 402 6.41 10.01 -3.28
CA GLY A 402 7.81 10.40 -3.45
C GLY A 402 8.78 9.35 -2.92
N THR A 403 9.93 9.79 -2.43
CA THR A 403 11.00 8.90 -1.95
C THR A 403 10.58 8.09 -0.72
N ILE A 404 10.62 6.76 -0.85
CA ILE A 404 10.49 5.78 0.23
C ILE A 404 11.89 5.27 0.57
N GLU A 405 12.23 5.29 1.85
CA GLU A 405 13.51 4.78 2.37
C GLU A 405 13.25 3.69 3.41
N ILE A 406 13.80 2.50 3.18
CA ILE A 406 13.72 1.38 4.11
C ILE A 406 14.86 1.53 5.12
N ARG A 407 14.52 1.98 6.33
CA ARG A 407 15.47 2.22 7.41
C ARG A 407 16.20 0.92 7.80
N PRO A 408 17.54 0.85 7.74
CA PRO A 408 18.27 -0.39 7.95
C PRO A 408 18.19 -0.94 9.39
N GLU A 409 18.01 -0.06 10.38
CA GLU A 409 17.98 -0.45 11.79
C GLU A 409 16.85 -1.43 12.11
N ASP A 410 15.64 -1.14 11.61
CA ASP A 410 14.38 -1.83 11.98
C ASP A 410 13.43 -2.11 10.81
N HIS A 411 13.87 -1.85 9.57
CA HIS A 411 13.14 -2.12 8.32
C HIS A 411 11.81 -1.35 8.17
N VAL A 412 11.69 -0.20 8.84
CA VAL A 412 10.58 0.73 8.67
C VAL A 412 10.74 1.54 7.38
N ALA A 413 9.67 1.68 6.59
CA ALA A 413 9.62 2.68 5.53
C ALA A 413 9.44 4.10 6.08
N LEU A 414 10.49 4.91 5.97
CA LEU A 414 10.42 6.36 6.10
C LEU A 414 9.79 6.93 4.84
N GLN A 415 8.72 7.68 5.01
CA GLN A 415 7.88 8.16 3.93
C GLN A 415 7.17 9.45 4.31
N ASP A 416 6.81 10.23 3.30
CA ASP A 416 6.02 11.43 3.48
C ASP A 416 4.61 11.08 3.99
N MET A 417 3.99 12.00 4.73
CA MET A 417 2.57 12.00 5.08
C MET A 417 2.05 13.42 4.87
N TYR A 418 0.74 13.63 5.02
CA TYR A 418 0.13 14.87 4.60
C TYR A 418 -0.75 15.46 5.70
N ILE A 419 -0.72 16.78 5.79
CA ILE A 419 -1.73 17.57 6.49
C ILE A 419 -2.57 18.24 5.40
N LEU A 420 -3.88 18.02 5.48
CA LEU A 420 -4.84 18.56 4.51
C LEU A 420 -5.92 19.36 5.22
N LYS A 421 -6.59 20.22 4.46
CA LYS A 421 -7.80 20.91 4.89
C LYS A 421 -9.00 20.35 4.16
N LEU A 422 -10.01 19.91 4.89
CA LEU A 422 -11.27 19.45 4.30
C LEU A 422 -12.07 20.65 3.79
N VAL A 423 -12.39 20.70 2.50
CA VAL A 423 -13.05 21.86 1.86
C VAL A 423 -14.40 21.55 1.24
N ASP A 424 -14.59 20.38 0.62
CA ASP A 424 -15.84 20.03 -0.07
C ASP A 424 -16.06 18.52 -0.18
N LEU A 425 -16.95 17.97 0.64
CA LEU A 425 -17.32 16.55 0.61
C LEU A 425 -18.22 16.15 -0.59
N THR A 426 -18.64 17.11 -1.40
CA THR A 426 -19.46 16.88 -2.60
C THR A 426 -18.64 16.88 -3.89
N ALA A 427 -17.34 17.13 -3.78
CA ALA A 427 -16.43 17.14 -4.92
C ALA A 427 -16.41 15.79 -5.64
N THR A 428 -16.41 15.83 -6.97
CA THR A 428 -16.26 14.64 -7.81
C THR A 428 -14.88 14.01 -7.62
N ASP A 429 -14.78 12.71 -7.88
CA ASP A 429 -13.55 11.92 -7.74
C ASP A 429 -12.94 11.94 -6.32
N ALA A 430 -13.73 12.27 -5.30
CA ALA A 430 -13.25 12.42 -3.92
C ALA A 430 -12.20 13.53 -3.72
N ALA A 431 -12.21 14.58 -4.55
CA ALA A 431 -11.29 15.72 -4.42
C ALA A 431 -11.67 16.65 -3.24
N PHE A 432 -11.73 16.10 -2.02
CA PHE A 432 -12.33 16.77 -0.86
C PHE A 432 -11.46 17.85 -0.23
N TYR A 433 -10.17 17.88 -0.57
CA TYR A 433 -9.15 18.52 0.24
C TYR A 433 -8.35 19.60 -0.48
N GLU A 434 -7.91 20.60 0.28
CA GLU A 434 -6.84 21.51 -0.07
C GLU A 434 -5.55 21.08 0.64
N TYR A 435 -4.43 21.08 -0.08
CA TYR A 435 -3.11 20.77 0.49
C TYR A 435 -2.68 21.85 1.50
N VAL A 436 -2.15 21.43 2.65
CA VAL A 436 -1.56 22.34 3.65
C VAL A 436 -0.05 22.15 3.71
N GLU A 437 0.40 20.96 4.12
CA GLU A 437 1.83 20.65 4.20
C GLU A 437 2.09 19.14 4.09
N THR A 438 3.32 18.82 3.78
CA THR A 438 3.87 17.46 3.81
C THR A 438 4.69 17.32 5.08
N THR A 439 4.46 16.24 5.81
CA THR A 439 5.28 15.83 6.96
C THR A 439 6.10 14.61 6.57
N ARG A 440 7.18 14.32 7.30
CA ARG A 440 7.97 13.11 7.11
C ARG A 440 8.30 12.52 8.49
N PRO A 441 7.33 11.84 9.14
CA PRO A 441 7.47 11.42 10.52
C PRO A 441 8.53 10.32 10.66
N GLU A 442 9.42 10.50 11.63
CA GLU A 442 10.48 9.57 11.99
C GLU A 442 10.12 8.86 13.31
N PRO A 443 9.63 7.62 13.25
CA PRO A 443 9.25 6.88 14.45
C PRO A 443 10.50 6.45 15.25
N PRO A 444 10.37 6.25 16.58
CA PRO A 444 11.46 5.73 17.39
C PRO A 444 11.78 4.29 17.02
N CYS A 445 12.94 3.80 17.45
CA CYS A 445 13.28 2.40 17.37
C CYS A 445 12.57 1.62 18.48
N LEU A 446 11.83 0.60 18.11
CA LEU A 446 11.01 -0.21 19.03
C LEU A 446 11.47 -1.67 19.10
N LEU A 447 12.70 -1.93 18.67
CA LEU A 447 13.27 -3.27 18.68
C LEU A 447 13.33 -3.82 20.12
N PRO A 448 13.29 -5.16 20.28
CA PRO A 448 13.52 -5.78 21.58
C PRO A 448 14.87 -5.36 22.18
N GLU A 449 15.02 -5.44 23.50
CA GLU A 449 16.24 -5.01 24.20
C GLU A 449 17.49 -5.76 23.72
N GLU A 450 17.35 -7.03 23.34
CA GLU A 450 18.43 -7.83 22.75
C GLU A 450 18.93 -7.33 21.38
N LEU A 451 18.14 -6.51 20.68
CA LEU A 451 18.46 -5.90 19.39
C LEU A 451 18.65 -4.39 19.47
N LYS A 452 18.66 -3.81 20.68
CA LYS A 452 18.82 -2.37 20.89
C LYS A 452 20.06 -1.77 20.22
N ASP A 453 21.15 -2.52 20.13
CA ASP A 453 22.36 -2.05 19.45
C ASP A 453 22.13 -1.75 17.96
N ARG A 454 21.13 -2.39 17.32
CA ARG A 454 20.72 -2.07 15.93
C ARG A 454 20.11 -0.69 15.83
N CYS A 455 19.48 -0.16 16.89
CA CYS A 455 18.82 1.14 16.86
C CYS A 455 19.78 2.33 16.68
N GLY A 456 21.08 2.13 16.88
CA GLY A 456 22.08 3.17 16.67
C GLY A 456 21.78 4.43 17.49
N ALA A 457 21.55 5.55 16.80
CA ALA A 457 21.28 6.86 17.41
C ALA A 457 19.78 7.20 17.52
N LEU A 458 18.89 6.31 17.11
CA LEU A 458 17.44 6.53 17.16
C LEU A 458 16.96 6.64 18.62
N PRO A 459 15.94 7.48 18.91
CA PRO A 459 15.20 7.38 20.16
C PRO A 459 14.69 5.94 20.36
N TYR A 460 14.86 5.40 21.56
CA TYR A 460 14.57 3.99 21.84
C TYR A 460 13.35 3.86 22.75
N GLY A 461 12.38 3.02 22.36
CA GLY A 461 11.18 2.71 23.13
C GLY A 461 10.07 3.78 23.07
N SER A 462 10.46 5.05 22.96
CA SER A 462 9.58 6.24 22.88
C SER A 462 10.20 7.33 22.01
N LEU A 463 9.41 8.32 21.63
CA LEU A 463 9.86 9.49 20.88
C LEU A 463 10.87 10.34 21.65
N SER A 464 10.76 10.40 22.97
CA SER A 464 11.74 11.08 23.83
C SER A 464 13.03 10.28 24.04
N GLY A 465 12.97 8.95 23.86
CA GLY A 465 14.05 8.02 24.17
C GLY A 465 14.31 7.84 25.67
N GLU A 466 13.38 8.30 26.52
CA GLU A 466 13.43 8.18 27.99
C GLU A 466 12.78 6.89 28.51
#